data_AF-A0A537JP18-F1
#
_entry.id   AF-A0A537JP18-F1
#
_cell.length_a   1.000
_cell.length_b   1.000
_cell.length_c   1.000
_cell.angle_alpha   90.00
_cell.angle_beta   90.00
_cell.angle_gamma   90.00
#
_symmetry.space_group_name_H-M   'P 1'
#
loop_
_entity.id
_entity.type
_entity.pdbx_description
1 polymer ?
#
loop_
_entity_poly.entity_id
_entity_poly.type
_entity_poly.pdbx_seq_one_letter_code
_entity_poly.pdbx_strand_id
1 'polypeptide(L)'
;HRLYKNDGRGNFKKDTTAFAENNSNIAVAIPNDYDGDGDLDLFVGGRSLSYNYGADPQSYIYENDGKGHFKDVTQDLNPAIANIGMVTLKRNSQV
;
A
#
# COMPACT_ATOMS: atom_id res chain seq x y z
N HIS A 1 6.93 -4.47 -0.77
CA HIS A 1 7.11 -3.17 -0.08
C HIS A 1 7.99 -3.38 1.16
N ARG A 2 8.23 -2.35 1.99
CA ARG A 2 9.05 -2.48 3.20
C ARG A 2 8.34 -1.87 4.41
N LEU A 3 8.18 -2.64 5.48
CA LEU A 3 7.70 -2.15 6.76
C LEU A 3 8.89 -1.94 7.70
N TYR A 4 8.90 -0.82 8.42
CA TYR A 4 9.85 -0.54 9.48
C TYR A 4 9.07 -0.33 10.78
N LYS A 5 9.26 -1.24 11.75
CA LYS A 5 8.62 -1.18 13.06
C LYS A 5 9.49 -0.37 14.02
N ASN A 6 8.90 0.64 14.67
CA ASN A 6 9.55 1.45 15.70
C ASN A 6 9.45 0.77 17.06
N ASP A 7 10.52 0.75 17.83
CA ASP A 7 10.56 0.23 19.21
C ASP A 7 10.08 1.25 20.28
N GLY A 8 9.65 2.44 19.86
CA GLY A 8 9.21 3.53 20.73
C GLY A 8 10.36 4.36 21.30
N ARG A 9 11.62 4.00 21.00
CA ARG A 9 12.84 4.73 21.40
C ARG A 9 13.54 5.34 20.19
N GLY A 10 12.92 5.27 19.02
CA GLY A 10 13.45 5.79 17.76
C GLY A 10 14.29 4.78 16.99
N ASN A 11 14.38 3.52 17.42
CA ASN A 11 15.02 2.47 16.62
C ASN A 11 13.98 1.83 15.70
N PHE A 12 14.27 1.81 14.41
CA PHE A 12 13.42 1.22 13.39
C PHE A 12 14.03 -0.07 12.87
N LYS A 13 13.30 -1.19 13.01
CA LYS A 13 13.71 -2.49 12.47
C LYS A 13 12.88 -2.81 11.23
N LYS A 14 13.55 -3.15 10.14
CA LYS A 14 12.89 -3.67 8.93
C LYS A 14 12.24 -5.01 9.28
N ASP A 15 10.95 -5.13 9.00
CA ASP A 15 10.24 -6.40 9.02
C ASP A 15 10.25 -6.96 7.59
N THR A 16 10.96 -8.07 7.41
CA THR A 16 11.12 -8.72 6.10
C THR A 16 9.98 -9.65 5.75
N THR A 17 9.09 -9.98 6.70
CA THR A 17 7.93 -10.84 6.47
C THR A 17 6.63 -10.06 6.31
N ALA A 18 6.67 -8.73 6.49
CA ALA A 18 5.50 -7.87 6.43
C ALA A 18 4.82 -7.82 5.06
N PHE A 19 5.56 -8.01 3.97
CA PHE A 19 5.02 -8.00 2.60
C PHE A 19 5.66 -9.12 1.78
N ALA A 20 4.91 -9.68 0.85
CA ALA A 20 5.51 -10.43 -0.27
C ALA A 20 6.47 -9.53 -1.06
N GLU A 21 7.48 -10.13 -1.69
CA GLU A 21 8.41 -9.37 -2.54
C GLU A 21 7.65 -8.74 -3.70
N ASN A 22 7.73 -7.41 -3.79
CA ASN A 22 7.27 -6.67 -4.95
C ASN A 22 8.27 -5.55 -5.27
N ASN A 23 8.47 -5.32 -6.56
CA ASN A 23 9.39 -4.32 -7.09
C ASN A 23 8.64 -3.11 -7.69
N SER A 24 7.36 -2.94 -7.31
CA SER A 24 6.48 -1.91 -7.85
C SER A 24 6.84 -0.53 -7.29
N ASN A 25 6.81 0.47 -8.17
CA ASN A 25 7.06 1.86 -7.82
C ASN A 25 5.74 2.55 -7.40
N ILE A 26 5.71 3.04 -6.16
CA ILE A 26 4.51 3.55 -5.51
C ILE A 26 4.58 5.06 -5.34
N ALA A 27 3.45 5.73 -5.51
CA ALA A 27 3.29 7.17 -5.25
C ALA A 27 2.73 7.45 -3.86
N VAL A 28 1.84 6.58 -3.41
CA VAL A 28 0.85 6.84 -2.38
C VAL A 28 0.72 5.62 -1.48
N ALA A 29 0.63 5.83 -0.18
CA ALA A 29 0.26 4.84 0.81
C ALA A 29 -0.74 5.47 1.77
N ILE A 30 -1.94 4.92 1.88
CA ILE A 30 -3.03 5.44 2.73
C ILE A 30 -3.49 4.30 3.64
N PRO A 31 -3.34 4.45 4.97
CA PRO A 31 -3.92 3.50 5.92
C PRO A 31 -5.40 3.80 6.15
N ASN A 32 -6.25 2.77 6.14
CA ASN A 32 -7.67 2.86 6.49
C ASN A 32 -8.20 1.47 6.84
N ASP A 33 -8.92 1.33 7.94
CA ASP A 33 -9.71 0.13 8.29
C ASP A 33 -10.94 0.07 7.37
N TYR A 34 -10.93 -0.76 6.32
CA TYR A 34 -12.01 -0.80 5.32
C TYR A 34 -13.05 -1.89 5.58
N ASP A 35 -12.68 -2.95 6.31
CA ASP A 35 -13.55 -4.07 6.61
C ASP A 35 -14.18 -4.01 8.02
N GLY A 36 -13.69 -3.10 8.87
CA GLY A 36 -14.21 -2.82 10.20
C GLY A 36 -13.70 -3.78 11.27
N ASP A 37 -12.59 -4.49 11.05
CA ASP A 37 -12.03 -5.45 12.00
C ASP A 37 -11.16 -4.80 13.10
N GLY A 38 -10.89 -3.50 12.96
CA GLY A 38 -10.18 -2.67 13.92
C GLY A 38 -8.68 -2.58 13.67
N ASP A 39 -8.16 -3.16 12.59
CA ASP A 39 -6.80 -2.90 12.13
C ASP A 39 -6.70 -2.12 10.83
N LEU A 40 -5.54 -1.47 10.65
CA LEU A 40 -5.35 -0.54 9.55
C LEU A 40 -4.84 -1.28 8.33
N ASP A 41 -5.73 -1.47 7.37
CA ASP A 41 -5.37 -1.90 6.02
C ASP A 41 -4.63 -0.80 5.27
N LEU A 42 -4.04 -1.16 4.13
CA LEU A 42 -3.20 -0.27 3.36
C LEU A 42 -3.59 -0.25 1.88
N PHE A 43 -4.04 0.92 1.42
CA PHE A 43 -4.11 1.21 -0.01
C PHE A 43 -2.78 1.79 -0.51
N VAL A 44 -2.26 1.23 -1.59
CA VAL A 44 -0.99 1.64 -2.20
C VAL A 44 -1.19 1.99 -3.67
N GLY A 45 -1.10 3.28 -4.00
CA GLY A 45 -1.27 3.77 -5.36
C GLY A 45 0.03 3.69 -6.17
N GLY A 46 -0.03 3.06 -7.35
CA GLY A 46 1.09 2.99 -8.29
C GLY A 46 1.36 4.34 -8.96
N ARG A 47 2.64 4.67 -9.20
CA ARG A 47 3.02 5.93 -9.89
C ARG A 47 3.39 5.74 -11.35
N SER A 48 4.22 4.74 -11.65
CA SER A 48 4.80 4.52 -12.96
C SER A 48 5.43 3.14 -13.04
N LEU A 49 5.46 2.56 -14.24
CA LEU A 49 6.18 1.33 -14.54
C LEU A 49 7.55 1.69 -15.13
N SER A 50 8.62 1.35 -14.40
CA SER A 50 9.99 1.48 -14.92
C SER A 50 10.12 0.71 -16.24
N TYR A 51 10.76 1.32 -17.25
CA TYR A 51 10.96 0.76 -18.59
C TYR A 51 9.71 0.66 -19.50
N ASN A 52 8.52 1.06 -19.03
CA ASN A 52 7.31 1.12 -19.86
C ASN A 52 6.50 2.39 -19.56
N TYR A 53 7.00 3.52 -20.09
CA TYR A 53 6.35 4.82 -19.95
C TYR A 53 5.04 4.86 -20.77
N GLY A 54 3.89 4.92 -20.09
CA GLY A 54 2.56 4.98 -20.70
C GLY A 54 1.64 3.80 -20.34
N ALA A 55 2.16 2.76 -19.68
CA ALA A 55 1.34 1.69 -19.11
C ALA A 55 0.75 2.10 -17.75
N ASP A 56 -0.47 1.65 -17.46
CA ASP A 56 -1.15 1.94 -16.21
C ASP A 56 -0.41 1.29 -15.02
N PRO A 57 0.06 2.08 -14.05
CA PRO A 57 0.73 1.53 -12.88
C PRO A 57 -0.28 0.82 -11.98
N GLN A 58 0.08 -0.37 -11.51
CA GLN A 58 -0.79 -1.13 -10.61
C GLN A 58 -0.91 -0.45 -9.25
N SER A 59 -2.15 -0.31 -8.79
CA SER A 59 -2.46 0.01 -7.39
C SER A 59 -2.84 -1.26 -6.64
N TYR A 60 -2.59 -1.27 -5.33
CA TYR A 60 -2.77 -2.42 -4.46
C TYR A 60 -3.68 -2.08 -3.28
N ILE A 61 -4.46 -3.05 -2.84
CA ILE A 61 -5.11 -3.08 -1.53
C ILE A 61 -4.48 -4.22 -0.74
N TYR A 62 -3.93 -3.87 0.42
CA TYR A 62 -3.37 -4.82 1.34
C TYR A 62 -4.24 -4.91 2.59
N GLU A 63 -4.74 -6.11 2.87
CA GLU A 63 -5.38 -6.46 4.14
C GLU A 63 -4.31 -6.74 5.17
N ASN A 64 -4.46 -6.17 6.38
CA ASN A 64 -3.56 -6.44 7.49
C ASN A 64 -4.12 -7.56 8.39
N ASP A 65 -3.25 -8.29 9.08
CA ASP A 65 -3.64 -9.37 9.98
C ASP A 65 -3.66 -8.93 11.46
N GLY A 66 -3.73 -7.62 11.72
CA GLY A 66 -3.53 -7.03 13.04
C GLY A 66 -2.10 -7.12 13.61
N LYS A 67 -1.16 -7.83 12.96
CA LYS A 67 0.24 -8.02 13.42
C LYS A 67 1.26 -7.34 12.51
N GLY A 68 0.78 -6.66 11.46
CA GLY A 68 1.62 -5.98 10.48
C GLY A 68 2.11 -6.91 9.37
N HIS A 69 1.39 -8.01 9.09
CA HIS A 69 1.56 -8.76 7.86
C HIS A 69 0.45 -8.39 6.88
N PHE A 70 0.86 -7.97 5.70
CA PHE A 70 -0.01 -7.41 4.69
C PHE A 70 -0.17 -8.40 3.52
N LYS A 71 -1.41 -8.76 3.23
CA LYS A 71 -1.78 -9.64 2.12
C LYS A 71 -2.38 -8.81 0.99
N ASP A 72 -1.87 -8.97 -0.23
CA ASP A 72 -2.48 -8.37 -1.41
C ASP A 72 -3.84 -9.05 -1.68
N VAL A 73 -4.92 -8.28 -1.55
CA VAL A 73 -6.30 -8.73 -1.81
C VAL A 73 -6.91 -8.00 -3.00
N THR A 74 -6.11 -7.27 -3.79
CA THR A 74 -6.58 -6.40 -4.87
C THR A 74 -7.46 -7.14 -5.88
N GLN A 75 -7.06 -8.35 -6.28
CA GLN A 75 -7.81 -9.15 -7.25
C GLN A 75 -9.11 -9.72 -6.68
N ASP A 76 -9.11 -10.09 -5.40
CA ASP A 76 -10.28 -10.68 -4.76
C ASP A 76 -11.33 -9.61 -4.45
N LEU A 77 -10.88 -8.41 -4.05
CA LEU A 77 -11.75 -7.32 -3.64
C LEU A 77 -12.26 -6.50 -4.82
N ASN A 78 -11.37 -6.04 -5.70
CA ASN A 78 -11.76 -5.27 -6.89
C ASN A 78 -10.64 -5.22 -7.95
N PRO A 79 -10.68 -6.08 -8.97
CA PRO A 79 -9.71 -6.09 -10.06
C PRO A 79 -9.58 -4.75 -10.81
N ALA A 80 -10.63 -3.92 -10.81
CA ALA A 80 -10.59 -2.62 -11.49
C ALA A 80 -9.65 -1.63 -10.77
N ILE A 81 -9.46 -1.77 -9.45
CA ILE A 81 -8.54 -0.93 -8.66
C ILE A 81 -7.10 -1.10 -9.11
N ALA A 82 -6.72 -2.28 -9.61
CA ALA A 82 -5.40 -2.50 -10.17
C ALA A 82 -5.12 -1.62 -11.42
N ASN A 83 -6.15 -1.12 -12.09
CA ASN A 83 -6.04 -0.43 -13.39
C ASN A 83 -6.64 0.99 -13.38
N ILE A 84 -6.77 1.63 -12.21
CA ILE A 84 -7.27 3.02 -12.11
C ILE A 84 -6.28 4.06 -12.63
N GLY A 85 -5.14 3.63 -13.16
CA GLY A 85 -4.09 4.51 -13.67
C GLY A 85 -3.31 5.20 -12.57
N MET A 86 -2.73 6.37 -12.90
CA MET A 86 -1.87 7.12 -11.98
C MET A 86 -2.67 7.72 -10.82
N VAL A 87 -2.36 7.29 -9.60
CA VAL A 87 -2.92 7.86 -8.37
C VAL A 87 -1.95 8.88 -7.79
N THR A 88 -2.42 10.11 -7.60
CA THR A 88 -1.71 11.14 -6.85
C THR A 88 -2.53 11.58 -5.65
N LEU A 89 -1.87 11.75 -4.50
CA LEU A 89 -2.50 12.26 -3.29
C LEU A 89 -2.71 13.77 -3.41
N LYS A 90 -3.94 14.24 -3.24
CA LYS A 90 -4.23 15.63 -2.89
C LYS A 90 -4.71 15.68 -1.45
N ARG A 91 -3.88 16.15 -0.53
CA ARG A 91 -4.29 16.43 0.84
C ARG A 91 -5.04 17.76 0.84
N ASN A 92 -6.37 17.74 0.92
CA ASN A 92 -7.14 18.96 1.18
C ASN A 92 -6.85 19.39 2.62
N SER A 93 -6.06 20.45 2.79
CA SER A 93 -5.96 21.16 4.06
C SER A 93 -7.27 21.92 4.27
N GLN A 94 -8.20 21.32 5.01
CA GLN A 94 -9.23 22.12 5.67
C GLN A 94 -8.53 22.86 6.82
N VAL A 95 -8.56 24.19 6.72
CA VAL A 95 -8.13 25.15 7.76
C VAL A 95 -9.30 25.37 8.70
#